data_AF-I3D4H1-F1
#
_entry.id   AF-I3D4H1-F1
#
_cell.length_a   1.000
_cell.length_b   1.000
_cell.length_c   1.000
_cell.angle_alpha   90.00
_cell.angle_beta   90.00
_cell.angle_gamma   90.00
#
_symmetry.space_group_name_H-M   'P 1'
#
loop_
_entity.id
_entity.type
_entity.pdbx_description
1 polymer ?
#
loop_
_entity_poly.entity_id
_entity_poly.type
_entity_poly.pdbx_seq_one_letter_code
_entity_poly.pdbx_strand_id
1 'polypeptide(L)'
;MAILGTVVSINGAPDAVDKVIVISDGGARRILQLNDGVKTGDTIITPEGVIVELELVNGKPIAIFAEQTIKITDELVDAVPASSGDSAVDQATIQAVITAINEGRDISDVLEETAA
;
A
#
# COMPACT_ATOMS: atom_id res chain seq x y z
N MET A 1 25.16 10.57 6.40
CA MET A 1 23.71 10.38 6.64
C MET A 1 23.47 8.89 6.85
N ALA A 2 22.73 8.56 7.91
CA ALA A 2 22.39 7.17 8.24
C ALA A 2 21.29 6.65 7.30
N ILE A 3 21.30 5.35 7.04
CA ILE A 3 20.19 4.67 6.38
C ILE A 3 19.05 4.61 7.40
N LEU A 4 17.85 5.01 6.99
CA LEU A 4 16.64 4.98 7.81
C LEU A 4 15.86 3.68 7.63
N GLY A 5 15.90 3.12 6.43
CA GLY A 5 15.26 1.84 6.11
C GLY A 5 15.77 1.26 4.81
N THR A 6 15.33 0.05 4.51
CA THR A 6 15.68 -0.71 3.31
C THR A 6 14.41 -1.19 2.63
N VAL A 7 14.35 -1.15 1.30
CA VAL A 7 13.22 -1.68 0.54
C VAL A 7 13.23 -3.20 0.63
N VAL A 8 12.18 -3.77 1.20
CA VAL A 8 12.03 -5.22 1.34
C VAL A 8 11.06 -5.81 0.33
N SER A 9 10.15 -5.01 -0.21
CA SER A 9 9.26 -5.43 -1.30
C SER A 9 8.79 -4.26 -2.16
N ILE A 10 8.52 -4.55 -3.44
CA ILE A 10 7.85 -3.64 -4.37
C ILE A 10 6.80 -4.47 -5.12
N ASN A 11 5.53 -4.18 -4.87
CA ASN A 11 4.40 -4.94 -5.39
C ASN A 11 3.65 -4.07 -6.39
N GLY A 12 3.34 -4.58 -7.57
CA GLY A 12 2.58 -3.85 -8.58
C GLY A 12 2.71 -4.47 -9.96
N ALA A 13 2.18 -3.79 -10.97
CA ALA A 13 2.37 -4.21 -12.35
C ALA A 13 3.87 -4.13 -12.72
N PRO A 14 4.43 -5.10 -13.48
CA PRO A 14 5.86 -5.17 -13.77
C PRO A 14 6.41 -3.95 -14.53
N ASP A 15 5.55 -3.23 -15.25
CA ASP A 15 5.90 -1.98 -15.93
C ASP A 15 5.81 -0.74 -15.01
N ALA A 16 5.15 -0.86 -13.87
CA ALA A 16 4.95 0.22 -12.90
C ALA A 16 5.99 0.18 -11.78
N VAL A 17 6.45 -1.02 -11.36
CA VAL A 17 7.49 -1.16 -10.33
C VAL A 17 8.80 -0.47 -10.70
N ASP A 18 9.16 -0.43 -11.98
CA ASP A 18 10.35 0.27 -12.49
C ASP A 18 10.18 1.80 -12.60
N LYS A 19 8.97 2.31 -12.34
CA LYS A 19 8.64 3.75 -12.38
C LYS A 19 8.62 4.40 -10.99
N VAL A 20 8.96 3.65 -9.94
CA VAL A 20 9.10 4.21 -8.58
C VAL A 20 10.36 5.07 -8.54
N ILE A 21 10.21 6.34 -8.14
CA ILE A 21 11.31 7.31 -8.12
C ILE A 21 11.62 7.69 -6.68
N VAL A 22 12.90 7.71 -6.36
CA VAL A 22 13.44 8.35 -5.16
C VAL A 22 14.12 9.65 -5.55
N ILE A 23 13.77 10.72 -4.86
CA ILE A 23 14.49 11.99 -4.91
C ILE A 23 15.29 12.09 -3.63
N SER A 24 16.61 12.00 -3.72
CA SER A 24 17.46 12.15 -2.54
C SER A 24 17.43 13.59 -2.00
N ASP A 25 17.87 13.80 -0.76
CA ASP A 25 17.92 15.12 -0.13
C ASP A 25 18.67 16.18 -0.97
N GLY A 26 19.68 15.75 -1.75
CA GLY A 26 20.39 16.60 -2.71
C GLY A 26 19.65 16.88 -4.03
N GLY A 27 18.39 16.45 -4.17
CA GLY A 27 17.58 16.59 -5.38
C GLY A 27 17.85 15.57 -6.49
N ALA A 28 18.76 14.62 -6.28
CA ALA A 28 19.09 13.58 -7.26
C ALA A 28 17.94 12.58 -7.39
N ARG A 29 17.46 12.37 -8.61
CA ARG A 29 16.39 11.42 -8.91
C ARG A 29 16.97 10.08 -9.35
N ARG A 30 16.49 8.99 -8.77
CA ARG A 30 16.89 7.61 -9.10
C ARG A 30 15.68 6.68 -9.03
N ILE A 31 15.76 5.56 -9.73
CA ILE A 31 14.73 4.51 -9.64
C ILE A 31 14.94 3.75 -8.32
N LEU A 32 13.85 3.50 -7.61
CA LEU A 32 13.87 2.67 -6.39
C LEU A 32 14.04 1.20 -6.79
N GLN A 33 14.92 0.48 -6.10
CA GLN A 33 15.13 -0.95 -6.33
C GLN A 33 14.88 -1.76 -5.06
N LEU A 34 14.67 -3.06 -5.21
CA LEU A 34 14.62 -3.97 -4.08
C LEU A 34 15.98 -3.98 -3.36
N ASN A 35 15.96 -4.04 -2.03
CA ASN A 35 17.13 -3.93 -1.14
C ASN A 35 17.85 -2.58 -1.18
N ASP A 36 17.21 -1.56 -1.74
CA ASP A 36 17.75 -0.21 -1.77
C ASP A 36 17.60 0.48 -0.41
N GLY A 37 18.63 1.20 0.01
CA GLY A 37 18.65 1.91 1.28
C GLY A 37 18.07 3.31 1.13
N VAL A 38 17.05 3.63 1.93
CA VAL A 38 16.44 4.97 2.00
C VAL A 38 17.02 5.74 3.18
N LYS A 39 17.27 7.03 2.99
CA LYS A 39 17.88 7.91 3.99
C LYS A 39 16.93 9.04 4.38
N THR A 40 17.22 9.67 5.51
CA THR A 40 16.54 10.90 5.91
C THR A 40 16.68 11.97 4.83
N GLY A 41 15.57 12.59 4.47
CA GLY A 41 15.47 13.62 3.43
C GLY A 41 15.10 13.06 2.05
N ASP A 42 15.22 11.74 1.83
CA ASP A 42 14.78 11.11 0.59
C ASP A 42 13.25 11.22 0.44
N THR A 43 12.77 11.41 -0.79
CA THR A 43 11.35 11.47 -1.13
C THR A 43 11.03 10.34 -2.11
N ILE A 44 10.10 9.46 -1.74
CA ILE A 44 9.68 8.33 -2.56
C ILE A 44 8.35 8.69 -3.24
N ILE A 45 8.32 8.49 -4.56
CA ILE A 45 7.17 8.73 -5.41
C ILE A 45 6.76 7.38 -6.01
N THR A 46 5.56 6.93 -5.65
CA THR A 46 4.99 5.68 -6.14
C THR A 46 3.98 5.96 -7.25
N PRO A 47 4.04 5.24 -8.38
CA PRO A 47 3.07 5.35 -9.45
C PRO A 47 1.76 4.62 -9.09
N GLU A 48 0.76 4.74 -9.95
CA GLU A 48 -0.52 4.03 -9.82
C GLU A 48 -0.31 2.51 -9.76
N GLY A 49 -1.04 1.85 -8.85
CA GLY A 49 -1.02 0.40 -8.69
C GLY A 49 0.27 -0.19 -8.11
N VAL A 50 1.19 0.62 -7.56
CA VAL A 50 2.42 0.13 -6.93
C VAL A 50 2.44 0.40 -5.43
N ILE A 51 2.76 -0.63 -4.66
CA ILE A 51 2.93 -0.60 -3.21
C ILE A 51 4.39 -0.93 -2.89
N VAL A 52 5.05 -0.07 -2.12
CA VAL A 52 6.44 -0.26 -1.69
C VAL A 52 6.44 -0.58 -0.20
N GLU A 53 7.13 -1.64 0.20
CA GLU A 53 7.38 -1.98 1.59
C GLU A 53 8.82 -1.67 1.97
N LEU A 54 8.98 -0.88 3.03
CA LEU A 54 10.25 -0.49 3.61
C LEU A 54 10.38 -1.12 4.99
N GLU A 55 11.51 -1.74 5.28
CA GLU A 55 11.89 -2.12 6.63
C GLU A 55 12.80 -1.06 7.23
N LEU A 56 12.31 -0.37 8.26
CA LEU A 56 13.11 0.61 8.98
C LEU A 56 14.21 -0.07 9.80
N VAL A 57 15.26 0.69 10.13
CA VAL A 57 16.37 0.20 10.98
C VAL A 57 15.96 -0.23 12.39
N ASN A 58 14.77 0.17 12.85
CA ASN A 58 14.18 -0.29 14.10
C ASN A 58 13.44 -1.65 13.96
N GLY A 59 13.47 -2.27 12.77
CA GLY A 59 12.80 -3.53 12.45
C GLY A 59 11.30 -3.37 12.16
N LYS A 60 10.80 -2.15 12.00
CA LYS A 60 9.40 -1.88 11.70
C LYS A 60 9.15 -1.76 10.20
N PRO A 61 8.18 -2.51 9.64
CA PRO A 61 7.77 -2.33 8.26
C PRO A 61 6.88 -1.10 8.09
N ILE A 62 7.04 -0.39 6.97
CA ILE A 62 6.18 0.70 6.49
C ILE A 62 5.76 0.36 5.06
N ALA A 63 4.46 0.38 4.80
CA ALA A 63 3.90 0.25 3.45
C ALA A 63 3.56 1.65 2.89
N ILE A 64 4.03 1.91 1.67
CA ILE A 64 3.72 3.09 0.87
C ILE A 64 2.78 2.64 -0.25
N PHE A 65 1.54 3.10 -0.22
CA PHE A 65 0.53 2.75 -1.23
C PHE A 65 0.75 3.49 -2.55
N ALA A 66 0.00 3.09 -3.57
CA ALA A 66 0.04 3.71 -4.89
C ALA A 66 -0.31 5.20 -4.87
N GLU A 67 0.24 5.93 -5.83
CA GLU A 67 0.01 7.37 -6.04
C GLU A 67 0.37 8.24 -4.83
N GLN A 68 1.27 7.75 -3.98
CA GLN A 68 1.76 8.48 -2.83
C GLN A 68 3.11 9.13 -3.10
N THR A 69 3.29 10.33 -2.56
CA THR A 69 4.58 11.01 -2.45
C THR A 69 4.91 11.18 -0.99
N ILE A 70 5.90 10.44 -0.49
CA ILE A 70 6.26 10.42 0.93
C ILE A 70 7.69 10.91 1.08
N LYS A 71 7.89 11.92 1.94
CA LYS A 71 9.22 12.36 2.37
C LYS A 71 9.62 11.59 3.62
N ILE A 72 10.79 10.96 3.56
CA ILE A 72 11.39 10.25 4.68
C ILE A 72 12.04 11.28 5.61
N THR A 73 11.54 11.37 6.84
CA THR A 73 12.08 12.25 7.89
C THR A 73 12.46 11.42 9.11
N ASP A 74 13.31 11.95 9.98
CA ASP A 74 13.68 11.25 11.22
C ASP A 74 12.46 11.03 12.12
N GLU A 75 11.51 11.97 12.11
CA GLU A 75 10.23 11.85 12.81
C GLU A 75 9.38 10.68 12.28
N LEU A 76 9.57 10.20 11.05
CA LEU A 76 8.83 9.03 10.54
C LEU A 76 9.18 7.76 11.33
N VAL A 77 10.34 7.68 11.99
CA VAL A 77 10.69 6.53 12.84
C VAL A 77 9.93 6.57 14.17
N ASP A 78 9.79 7.78 14.74
CA ASP A 78 9.19 8.00 16.05
C ASP A 78 7.66 8.16 15.98
N ALA A 79 7.16 8.70 14.88
CA ALA A 79 5.76 9.06 14.66
C ALA A 79 4.94 7.98 13.97
N VAL A 80 5.52 6.80 13.67
CA VAL A 80 4.73 5.64 13.25
C VAL A 80 4.44 4.83 14.51
N PRO A 81 3.31 5.06 15.22
CA PRO A 81 2.78 4.08 16.16
C PRO A 81 2.41 2.80 15.38
N ALA A 82 2.35 1.66 16.07
CA ALA A 82 1.80 0.46 15.44
C ALA A 82 0.29 0.67 15.23
N SER A 83 -0.10 1.21 14.07
CA SER A 83 -1.50 1.20 13.63
C SER A 83 -1.49 0.70 12.19
N SER A 84 -2.10 -0.43 11.85
CA SER A 84 -3.55 -0.65 11.78
C SER A 84 -4.22 0.57 11.14
N GLY A 85 -4.73 0.38 9.92
CA GLY A 85 -4.90 1.44 8.93
C GLY A 85 -5.64 2.69 9.38
N ASP A 86 -5.20 3.84 8.89
CA ASP A 86 -6.11 4.91 8.50
C ASP A 86 -5.38 6.02 7.74
N SER A 87 -5.66 6.08 6.45
CA SER A 87 -5.62 7.21 5.51
C SER A 87 -6.06 6.61 4.17
N ALA A 88 -7.30 6.12 4.05
CA ALA A 88 -8.51 6.91 3.76
C ALA A 88 -8.30 7.71 2.46
N VAL A 89 -8.74 7.26 1.28
CA VAL A 89 -10.00 6.65 0.80
C VAL A 89 -9.63 5.96 -0.55
N ASP A 90 -10.16 4.84 -1.03
CA ASP A 90 -11.56 4.40 -1.16
C ASP A 90 -11.56 2.92 -1.60
N GLN A 91 -11.35 1.98 -0.67
CA GLN A 91 -11.47 0.54 -0.97
C GLN A 91 -12.53 -0.19 -0.12
N ALA A 92 -13.34 0.57 0.63
CA ALA A 92 -14.60 0.06 1.16
C ALA A 92 -15.67 -0.07 0.05
N THR A 93 -15.52 0.63 -1.09
CA THR A 93 -16.56 0.69 -2.13
C THR A 93 -16.39 -0.36 -3.25
N ILE A 94 -15.23 -0.99 -3.42
CA ILE A 94 -15.00 -1.99 -4.49
C ILE A 94 -14.80 -3.40 -3.93
N GLN A 95 -15.48 -3.81 -2.86
CA GLN A 95 -15.64 -5.25 -2.58
C GLN A 95 -17.04 -5.64 -2.07
N ALA A 96 -17.94 -4.67 -1.87
CA ALA A 96 -19.32 -4.96 -1.46
C ALA A 96 -20.28 -5.25 -2.64
N VAL A 97 -19.90 -4.97 -3.90
CA VAL A 97 -20.85 -5.06 -5.04
C VAL A 97 -20.84 -6.41 -5.77
N ILE A 98 -19.81 -7.26 -5.65
CA ILE A 98 -19.74 -8.52 -6.43
C ILE A 98 -20.32 -9.75 -5.69
N THR A 99 -20.63 -9.66 -4.39
CA THR A 99 -21.15 -10.85 -3.66
C THR A 99 -22.69 -10.93 -3.66
N ALA A 100 -23.42 -9.86 -3.92
CA ALA A 100 -24.89 -9.86 -3.82
C ALA A 100 -25.65 -10.38 -5.06
N ILE A 101 -24.97 -10.61 -6.19
CA ILE A 101 -25.64 -11.03 -7.44
C ILE A 101 -25.48 -12.55 -7.70
N ASN A 102 -24.73 -13.28 -6.88
CA ASN A 102 -24.54 -14.73 -7.01
C ASN A 102 -25.58 -15.60 -6.27
N GLU A 103 -26.63 -15.01 -5.71
CA GLU A 103 -27.77 -15.75 -5.16
C GLU A 103 -28.94 -15.82 -6.15
N GLY A 104 -28.62 -16.18 -7.40
CA GLY A 104 -29.61 -16.66 -8.37
C GLY A 104 -30.26 -17.97 -7.92
N ARG A 105 -31.06 -17.91 -6.85
CA ARG A 105 -31.87 -19.00 -6.30
C ARG A 105 -33.28 -18.50 -6.09
N ASP A 106 -34.15 -18.95 -6.99
CA ASP A 106 -35.60 -18.80 -6.94
C ASP A 106 -36.16 -19.09 -5.54
N ILE A 107 -36.89 -18.13 -4.96
CA ILE A 107 -37.59 -18.25 -3.67
C ILE A 107 -38.99 -18.86 -3.83
N SER A 108 -39.23 -19.57 -4.93
CA SER A 108 -40.55 -20.07 -5.33
C SER A 108 -40.96 -21.40 -4.70
N ASP A 109 -40.10 -22.06 -3.91
CA ASP A 109 -40.36 -23.41 -3.36
C ASP A 109 -40.57 -23.48 -1.83
N VAL A 110 -40.75 -22.34 -1.13
CA VAL A 110 -40.90 -22.34 0.35
C VAL A 110 -42.35 -22.09 0.81
N LEU A 111 -43.35 -22.25 -0.05
CA LEU A 111 -44.76 -21.92 0.28
C LEU A 111 -45.78 -23.05 0.07
N GLU A 112 -45.38 -24.33 0.08
CA GLU A 112 -46.35 -25.45 0.03
C GLU A 112 -46.06 -26.62 1.00
N GLU A 113 -45.59 -26.35 2.23
CA GLU A 113 -45.61 -27.36 3.31
C GLU A 113 -46.19 -26.87 4.66
N THR A 114 -46.88 -25.73 4.68
CA THR A 114 -47.64 -25.25 5.86
C THR A 114 -49.13 -25.09 5.57
N ALA A 115 -49.69 -25.95 4.72
CA ALA A 115 -51.12 -26.07 4.49
C ALA A 115 -51.53 -27.55 4.40
N ALA A 116 -51.28 -28.28 5.50
CA ALA A 116 -51.97 -29.52 5.83
C ALA A 116 -52.63 -29.35 7.21
#